data_AF-A0A661IRY5-F1
#
_entry.id   AF-A0A661IRY5-F1
#
_cell.length_a   1.000
_cell.length_b   1.000
_cell.length_c   1.000
_cell.angle_alpha   90.00
_cell.angle_beta   90.00
_cell.angle_gamma   90.00
#
_symmetry.space_group_name_H-M   'P 1'
#
loop_
_entity.id
_entity.type
_entity.pdbx_description
1 polymer ?
#
loop_
_entity_poly.entity_id
_entity_poly.type
_entity_poly.pdbx_seq_one_letter_code
_entity_poly.pdbx_strand_id
1 'polypeptide(L)'
;MVVERLLSFQDIVERFQKGENLFDITIEKWRRIRNFLSEKGREDMPAILENARMGGPFCLEFNQQCSLCPLISWCRDPNGFYQNVMRYLYMYASTGDYYYKQRAIKEIDKFLEEIKQYKQAVKQRIN
;
A
#
# COMPACT_ATOMS: atom_id res chain seq x y z
N MET A 1 -1.93 19.86 -10.29
CA MET A 1 -2.72 18.92 -9.46
C MET A 1 -2.11 18.96 -8.07
N VAL A 2 -2.92 19.05 -7.01
CA VAL A 2 -2.40 19.04 -5.63
C VAL A 2 -2.10 17.60 -5.24
N VAL A 3 -0.85 17.28 -4.92
CA VAL A 3 -0.46 15.94 -4.44
C VAL A 3 -1.04 15.76 -3.04
N GLU A 4 -1.96 14.82 -2.88
CA GLU A 4 -2.48 14.46 -1.56
C GLU A 4 -1.37 13.87 -0.69
N ARG A 5 -1.09 14.49 0.48
CA ARG A 5 -0.07 14.03 1.44
C ARG A 5 -0.18 12.54 1.75
N LEU A 6 0.94 11.85 1.97
CA LEU A 6 0.93 10.46 2.47
C LEU A 6 0.08 10.34 3.74
N LEU A 7 -0.62 9.21 3.90
CA LEU A 7 -1.41 8.95 5.12
C LEU A 7 -0.46 8.63 6.27
N SER A 8 -0.55 9.39 7.36
CA SER A 8 0.16 9.04 8.60
C SER A 8 -0.47 7.84 9.28
N PHE A 9 0.23 7.24 10.24
CA PHE A 9 -0.33 6.16 11.05
C PHE A 9 -1.56 6.64 11.84
N GLN A 10 -1.51 7.86 12.36
CA GLN A 10 -2.61 8.47 13.08
C GLN A 10 -3.86 8.62 12.21
N ASP A 11 -3.71 9.04 10.94
CA ASP A 11 -4.83 9.09 9.99
C ASP A 11 -5.48 7.71 9.80
N ILE A 12 -4.68 6.64 9.74
CA ILE A 12 -5.20 5.27 9.61
C ILE A 12 -5.94 4.84 10.87
N VAL A 13 -5.38 5.11 12.05
CA VAL A 13 -6.00 4.76 13.35
C VAL A 13 -7.32 5.48 13.56
N GLU A 14 -7.37 6.79 13.30
CA GLU A 14 -8.60 7.58 13.48
C GLU A 14 -9.73 7.10 12.56
N ARG A 15 -9.40 6.79 11.30
CA ARG A 15 -10.38 6.29 10.33
C ARG A 15 -10.83 4.88 10.66
N PHE A 16 -9.93 4.03 11.12
CA PHE A 16 -10.26 2.70 11.64
C PHE A 16 -11.24 2.79 12.82
N GLN A 17 -10.98 3.65 13.80
CA GLN A 17 -11.85 3.85 14.96
C GLN A 17 -13.24 4.41 14.59
N LYS A 18 -13.33 5.18 13.50
CA LYS A 18 -14.61 5.66 12.94
C LYS A 18 -15.39 4.58 12.18
N GLY A 19 -14.86 3.36 12.07
CA GLY A 19 -15.48 2.27 11.33
C GLY A 19 -15.44 2.46 9.81
N GLU A 20 -14.51 3.27 9.29
CA GLU A 20 -14.32 3.36 7.85
C GLU A 20 -13.88 2.02 7.24
N ASN A 21 -14.26 1.80 5.99
CA ASN A 21 -13.96 0.55 5.30
C ASN A 21 -12.44 0.32 5.15
N LEU A 22 -11.94 -0.81 5.66
CA LEU A 22 -10.51 -1.12 5.67
C LEU A 22 -9.91 -1.21 4.26
N PHE A 23 -10.68 -1.67 3.26
CA PHE A 23 -10.22 -1.69 1.87
C PHE A 23 -10.04 -0.29 1.33
N ASP A 24 -10.93 0.65 1.64
CA ASP A 24 -10.84 2.03 1.17
C ASP A 24 -9.61 2.74 1.74
N ILE A 25 -9.35 2.58 3.04
CA ILE A 25 -8.13 3.12 3.67
C ILE A 25 -6.87 2.50 3.04
N THR A 26 -6.88 1.18 2.77
CA THR A 26 -5.75 0.47 2.14
C THR A 26 -5.48 0.95 0.71
N ILE A 27 -6.54 1.04 -0.10
CA ILE A 27 -6.48 1.53 -1.49
C ILE A 27 -5.94 2.95 -1.51
N GLU A 28 -6.44 3.80 -0.62
CA GLU A 28 -6.02 5.19 -0.56
C GLU A 28 -4.55 5.32 -0.18
N LYS A 29 -4.10 4.60 0.86
CA LYS A 29 -2.68 4.59 1.26
C LYS A 29 -1.77 4.31 0.07
N TRP A 30 -2.02 3.20 -0.63
CA TRP A 30 -1.17 2.79 -1.74
C TRP A 30 -1.30 3.69 -2.97
N ARG A 31 -2.49 4.23 -3.24
CA ARG A 31 -2.69 5.26 -4.27
C ARG A 31 -1.87 6.52 -3.98
N ARG A 32 -1.85 7.00 -2.74
CA ARG A 32 -1.05 8.18 -2.35
C ARG A 32 0.44 7.91 -2.44
N ILE A 33 0.92 6.73 -2.03
CA ILE A 33 2.31 6.29 -2.24
C ILE A 33 2.67 6.31 -3.73
N ARG A 34 1.81 5.75 -4.59
CA ARG A 34 2.01 5.71 -6.05
C ARG A 34 2.09 7.10 -6.66
N ASN A 35 1.21 8.01 -6.25
CA ASN A 35 1.22 9.40 -6.71
C ASN A 35 2.49 10.13 -6.26
N PHE A 36 2.83 10.02 -4.98
CA PHE A 36 4.09 10.56 -4.45
C PHE A 36 5.29 10.02 -5.24
N LEU A 37 5.40 8.71 -5.38
CA LEU A 37 6.50 8.09 -6.11
C LEU A 37 6.57 8.56 -7.56
N SER A 38 5.44 8.80 -8.23
CA SER A 38 5.41 9.28 -9.62
C SER A 38 5.98 10.69 -9.75
N GLU A 39 5.58 11.59 -8.84
CA GLU A 39 5.89 13.02 -8.92
C GLU A 39 7.20 13.42 -8.22
N LYS A 40 7.67 12.60 -7.28
CA LYS A 40 8.82 12.89 -6.41
C LYS A 40 10.10 12.20 -6.84
N GLY A 41 11.22 12.75 -6.37
CA GLY A 41 12.57 12.29 -6.66
C GLY A 41 13.08 11.24 -5.67
N ARG A 42 14.38 11.01 -5.67
CA ARG A 42 15.05 10.05 -4.78
C ARG A 42 15.12 10.58 -3.34
N GLU A 43 15.20 11.90 -3.19
CA GLU A 43 15.26 12.64 -1.93
C GLU A 43 14.04 12.40 -1.03
N ASP A 44 12.87 12.10 -1.62
CA ASP A 44 11.63 11.82 -0.88
C ASP A 44 11.50 10.34 -0.45
N MET A 45 12.46 9.48 -0.84
CA MET A 45 12.38 8.05 -0.56
C MET A 45 12.31 7.67 0.92
N PRO A 46 12.95 8.37 1.88
CA PRO A 46 12.78 8.06 3.30
C PRO A 46 11.31 8.08 3.73
N ALA A 47 10.56 9.12 3.34
CA ALA A 47 9.14 9.25 3.68
C ALA A 47 8.28 8.18 2.97
N ILE A 48 8.58 7.88 1.70
CA ILE A 48 7.89 6.83 0.94
C ILE A 48 8.12 5.45 1.58
N LEU A 49 9.37 5.12 1.93
CA LEU A 49 9.73 3.84 2.54
C LEU A 49 9.18 3.69 3.95
N GLU A 50 9.16 4.75 4.74
CA GLU A 50 8.50 4.75 6.04
C GLU A 50 7.00 4.46 5.89
N ASN A 51 6.33 5.17 4.97
CA ASN A 51 4.90 4.99 4.74
C ASN A 51 4.54 3.59 4.23
N ALA A 52 5.32 3.06 3.28
CA ALA A 52 5.12 1.73 2.74
C ALA A 52 5.31 0.63 3.80
N ARG A 53 6.28 0.79 4.71
CA ARG A 53 6.55 -0.16 5.81
C ARG A 53 5.54 -0.10 6.95
N MET A 54 4.99 1.08 7.20
CA MET A 54 3.98 1.28 8.23
C MET A 54 2.83 0.28 8.05
N GLY A 55 2.26 -0.20 9.14
CA GLY A 55 1.07 -1.05 9.11
C GLY A 55 -0.09 -0.41 8.35
N GLY A 56 -1.00 -1.24 7.85
CA GLY A 56 -2.26 -0.82 7.25
C GLY A 56 -3.45 -0.98 8.22
N PRO A 57 -4.66 -0.58 7.80
CA PRO A 57 -5.88 -0.77 8.59
C PRO A 57 -6.14 -2.25 8.91
N PHE A 58 -5.86 -3.17 7.99
CA PHE A 58 -5.93 -4.62 8.26
C PHE A 58 -4.91 -5.10 9.28
N CYS A 59 -3.77 -4.41 9.45
CA CYS A 59 -2.81 -4.76 10.51
C CYS A 59 -3.35 -4.39 11.89
N LEU A 60 -4.22 -3.36 12.00
CA LEU A 60 -4.89 -3.01 13.25
C LEU A 60 -5.95 -4.07 13.60
N GLU A 61 -6.77 -4.45 12.62
CA GLU A 61 -7.83 -5.46 12.79
C GLU A 61 -7.26 -6.85 13.10
N PHE A 62 -6.30 -7.32 12.31
CA PHE A 62 -5.84 -8.70 12.38
C PHE A 62 -4.57 -8.87 13.21
N ASN A 63 -3.78 -7.82 13.47
CA ASN A 63 -2.57 -7.82 14.30
C ASN A 63 -1.78 -9.16 14.34
N GLN A 64 -1.91 -9.92 15.43
CA GLN A 64 -1.22 -11.21 15.66
C GLN A 64 -1.81 -12.39 14.87
N GLN A 65 -2.99 -12.23 14.30
CA GLN A 65 -3.74 -13.20 13.51
C GLN A 65 -3.60 -12.93 12.00
N CYS A 66 -2.39 -12.58 11.55
CA CYS A 66 -2.11 -12.29 10.14
C CYS A 66 -2.49 -13.46 9.21
N SER A 67 -2.51 -14.70 9.70
CA SER A 67 -2.99 -15.90 9.00
C SER A 67 -4.46 -15.79 8.54
N LEU A 68 -5.28 -15.01 9.24
CA LEU A 68 -6.69 -14.79 8.94
C LEU A 68 -6.95 -13.51 8.12
N CYS A 69 -5.91 -12.72 7.86
CA CYS A 69 -6.06 -11.46 7.15
C CYS A 69 -6.41 -11.70 5.68
N PRO A 70 -7.45 -11.06 5.13
CA PRO A 70 -7.81 -11.16 3.71
C PRO A 70 -6.67 -10.74 2.76
N LEU A 71 -5.72 -9.94 3.25
CA LEU A 71 -4.60 -9.44 2.44
C LEU A 71 -3.31 -10.28 2.57
N ILE A 72 -3.37 -11.43 3.25
CA ILE A 72 -2.18 -12.22 3.59
C ILE A 72 -1.34 -12.60 2.36
N SER A 73 -1.96 -13.00 1.25
CA SER A 73 -1.27 -13.41 0.03
C SER A 73 -0.46 -12.26 -0.57
N TRP A 74 -1.02 -11.03 -0.61
CA TRP A 74 -0.30 -9.86 -1.08
C TRP A 74 0.86 -9.44 -0.17
N CYS A 75 0.76 -9.70 1.14
CA CYS A 75 1.74 -9.25 2.13
C CYS A 75 2.86 -10.27 2.42
N ARG A 76 2.54 -11.56 2.48
CA ARG A 76 3.44 -12.62 2.99
C ARG A 76 4.03 -13.52 1.91
N ASP A 77 3.47 -13.55 0.71
CA ASP A 77 4.08 -14.26 -0.41
C ASP A 77 5.46 -13.63 -0.75
N PRO A 78 6.56 -14.41 -0.80
CA PRO A 78 7.89 -13.93 -1.21
C PRO A 78 7.94 -13.24 -2.58
N ASN A 79 7.00 -13.59 -3.46
CA ASN A 79 6.80 -12.99 -4.78
C ASN A 79 5.52 -12.15 -4.85
N GLY A 80 4.89 -11.90 -3.70
CA GLY A 80 3.70 -11.08 -3.56
C GLY A 80 3.98 -9.59 -3.72
N PHE A 81 2.89 -8.84 -3.83
CA PHE A 81 2.87 -7.40 -4.02
C PHE A 81 3.82 -6.65 -3.07
N TYR A 82 3.71 -6.88 -1.76
CA TYR A 82 4.48 -6.13 -0.77
C TYR A 82 5.98 -6.36 -0.95
N GLN A 83 6.41 -7.61 -1.11
CA GLN A 83 7.82 -7.95 -1.27
C GLN A 83 8.41 -7.35 -2.55
N ASN A 84 7.65 -7.42 -3.65
CA ASN A 84 8.08 -6.85 -4.93
C ASN A 84 8.19 -5.32 -4.86
N VAL A 85 7.18 -4.63 -4.31
CA VAL A 85 7.24 -3.17 -4.15
C VAL A 85 8.40 -2.77 -3.26
N MET A 86 8.57 -3.38 -2.09
CA MET A 86 9.67 -3.03 -1.19
C MET A 86 11.03 -3.25 -1.87
N ARG A 87 11.21 -4.38 -2.57
CA ARG A 87 12.43 -4.64 -3.35
C ARG A 87 12.72 -3.51 -4.33
N TYR A 88 11.73 -3.11 -5.13
CA TYR A 88 11.93 -2.04 -6.12
C TYR A 88 12.14 -0.66 -5.50
N LEU A 89 11.44 -0.33 -4.42
CA LEU A 89 11.65 0.93 -3.69
C LEU A 89 13.06 1.01 -3.10
N TYR A 90 13.57 -0.07 -2.50
CA TYR A 90 14.92 -0.11 -1.97
C TYR A 90 15.98 0.00 -3.06
N MET A 91 15.79 -0.70 -4.19
CA MET A 91 16.70 -0.59 -5.33
C MET A 91 16.73 0.84 -5.87
N TYR A 92 15.57 1.47 -6.06
CA TYR A 92 15.51 2.87 -6.49
C TYR A 92 16.14 3.83 -5.48
N ALA A 93 15.89 3.67 -4.18
CA ALA A 93 16.49 4.50 -3.13
C ALA A 93 18.03 4.39 -3.12
N SER A 94 18.57 3.21 -3.48
CA SER A 94 20.01 2.94 -3.47
C SER A 94 20.70 3.41 -4.74
N THR A 95 20.10 3.18 -5.91
CA THR A 95 20.74 3.43 -7.21
C THR A 95 20.32 4.74 -7.86
N GLY A 96 19.12 5.25 -7.55
CA GLY A 96 18.49 6.33 -8.30
C GLY A 96 17.99 5.92 -9.70
N ASP A 97 18.03 4.63 -10.04
CA ASP A 97 17.63 4.15 -11.36
C ASP A 97 16.10 4.15 -11.52
N TYR A 98 15.62 4.97 -12.45
CA TYR A 98 14.21 5.14 -12.79
C TYR A 98 13.52 3.84 -13.22
N TYR A 99 14.26 2.84 -13.71
CA TYR A 99 13.71 1.52 -14.00
C TYR A 99 13.01 0.93 -12.76
N TYR A 100 13.66 0.99 -11.60
CA TYR A 100 13.08 0.45 -10.36
C TYR A 100 11.90 1.27 -9.85
N LYS A 101 11.96 2.60 -10.00
CA LYS A 101 10.80 3.48 -9.73
C LYS A 101 9.58 3.06 -10.56
N GLN A 102 9.77 2.85 -11.86
CA GLN A 102 8.68 2.42 -12.75
C GLN A 102 8.16 1.02 -12.42
N ARG A 103 9.03 0.09 -12.01
CA ARG A 103 8.62 -1.23 -11.55
C ARG A 103 7.77 -1.16 -10.27
N ALA A 104 8.19 -0.38 -9.28
CA ALA A 104 7.40 -0.17 -8.07
C ALA A 104 6.00 0.43 -8.38
N ILE A 105 5.93 1.43 -9.26
CA ILE A 105 4.64 2.03 -9.68
C ILE A 105 3.74 0.97 -10.32
N LYS A 106 4.26 0.14 -11.23
CA LYS A 106 3.49 -0.91 -11.90
C LYS A 106 2.95 -1.96 -10.93
N GLU A 107 3.74 -2.37 -9.94
CA GLU A 107 3.27 -3.31 -8.91
C GLU A 107 2.16 -2.69 -8.05
N ILE A 108 2.26 -1.40 -7.72
CA ILE A 108 1.19 -0.70 -7.00
C ILE A 108 -0.07 -0.57 -7.85
N ASP A 109 0.05 -0.20 -9.12
CA ASP A 109 -1.09 -0.09 -10.02
C ASP A 109 -1.82 -1.44 -10.17
N LYS A 110 -1.06 -2.54 -10.32
CA LYS A 110 -1.60 -3.91 -10.35
C LYS A 110 -2.34 -4.27 -9.06
N PHE A 111 -1.72 -4.04 -7.90
CA PHE A 111 -2.36 -4.32 -6.61
C PHE A 111 -3.64 -3.50 -6.41
N LEU A 112 -3.64 -2.22 -6.79
CA LEU A 112 -4.81 -1.36 -6.67
C LEU A 112 -5.98 -1.85 -7.52
N GLU A 113 -5.71 -2.45 -8.67
CA GLU A 113 -6.74 -3.10 -9.49
C GLU A 113 -7.26 -4.38 -8.82
N GLU A 114 -6.36 -5.28 -8.43
CA GLU A 114 -6.70 -6.56 -7.80
C GLU A 114 -7.50 -6.39 -6.51
N ILE A 115 -7.09 -5.47 -5.62
CA ILE A 115 -7.78 -5.24 -4.34
C ILE A 115 -9.17 -4.61 -4.54
N LYS A 116 -9.37 -3.80 -5.58
CA LYS A 116 -10.70 -3.26 -5.91
C LYS A 116 -11.64 -4.35 -6.39
N GLN A 117 -11.16 -5.24 -7.25
CA GLN A 117 -11.93 -6.42 -7.70
C GLN A 117 -12.25 -7.33 -6.52
N TYR A 118 -11.27 -7.58 -5.64
CA TYR A 118 -11.46 -8.36 -4.43
C TYR A 118 -12.50 -7.75 -3.48
N LYS A 119 -12.43 -6.43 -3.23
CA LYS A 119 -13.44 -5.69 -2.45
C LYS A 119 -14.85 -5.89 -3.01
N GLN A 120 -15.01 -5.80 -4.33
CA GLN A 120 -16.31 -6.01 -4.99
C GLN A 120 -16.80 -7.44 -4.83
N ALA A 121 -15.93 -8.44 -5.03
CA ALA A 121 -16.27 -9.85 -4.87
C ALA A 121 -16.68 -10.19 -3.43
N VAL A 122 -16.00 -9.61 -2.42
CA VAL A 122 -16.38 -9.77 -1.01
C VAL A 122 -17.76 -9.16 -0.76
N LYS A 123 -18.03 -7.96 -1.28
CA LYS A 123 -19.35 -7.30 -1.14
C LYS A 123 -20.48 -8.14 -1.76
N GLN A 124 -20.24 -8.78 -2.91
CA GLN A 124 -21.23 -9.64 -3.57
C GLN A 124 -21.54 -10.95 -2.83
N ARG A 125 -20.64 -11.42 -1.95
CA ARG A 125 -20.84 -12.64 -1.15
C ARG A 125 -21.60 -12.41 0.15
N ILE A 126 -21.68 -11.16 0.59
CA ILE A 126 -22.30 -10.75 1.86
C ILE A 126 -23.75 -10.23 1.63
N ASN A 127 -24.09 -9.88 0.39
CA ASN A 127 -25.44 -9.51 -0.05
C ASN A 127 -26.18 -10.70 -0.65
#